data_AF-A0A4X2LE25-F1
#
_entry.id   AF-A0A4X2LE25-F1
#
_cell.length_a   1.000
_cell.length_b   1.000
_cell.length_c   1.000
_cell.angle_alpha   90.00
_cell.angle_beta   90.00
_cell.angle_gamma   90.00
#
_symmetry.space_group_name_H-M   'P 1'
#
loop_
_entity.id
_entity.type
_entity.pdbx_description
1 polymer ?
#
loop_
_entity_poly.entity_id
_entity_poly.type
_entity_poly.pdbx_seq_one_letter_code
_entity_poly.pdbx_strand_id
1 'polypeptide(L)'
;MLAARFVCLRTLTLPSSTLHTTLTKTSPVLRNSILKTNQWLLQSNRGYATKSRIGVRRGRTGQEIKEAAFEPSAERVFKIDQMGRWFVAGGAAVGLGALCFYGLGMSNEIGAIEKAVIWPQYVKDRIHATYMYFAGSVGLTALSALAVSRSPALMTFMMKGSWLTIGATFAAMIGAGVLVRSISYEQSPGLKHLAWMFHSGVMGTVVAPLTLLGGPLILRALWYTAGIVGGLSTVAMCAPSEKFLNMGAPLGVGLGVVFVSSLGSMFLPPTTALGASLYSVAIYGGLVLFSIFLLHDTQKVIKRAEIMPIYGTERYDPINSMLSIYMDTLNIFMRVATMLATGSNRKK
;
A
#
# COMPACT_ATOMS: atom_id res chain seq x y z
N MET A 1 -44.37 -27.25 -0.17
CA MET A 1 -44.60 -26.22 0.87
C MET A 1 -43.75 -25.01 0.45
N LEU A 2 -44.35 -24.03 -0.23
CA LEU A 2 -44.96 -22.82 0.38
C LEU A 2 -43.91 -22.06 1.22
N ALA A 3 -43.23 -21.02 0.72
CA ALA A 3 -43.67 -19.74 0.15
C ALA A 3 -43.98 -18.65 1.18
N ALA A 4 -43.38 -17.48 0.94
CA ALA A 4 -43.92 -16.13 1.15
C ALA A 4 -43.95 -15.49 2.55
N ARG A 5 -43.45 -14.23 2.55
CA ARG A 5 -43.92 -13.04 3.31
C ARG A 5 -43.60 -12.96 4.82
N PHE A 6 -43.50 -11.80 5.48
CA PHE A 6 -43.29 -10.35 5.22
C PHE A 6 -44.02 -9.59 6.36
N VAL A 7 -43.56 -8.37 6.70
CA VAL A 7 -44.25 -7.30 7.47
C VAL A 7 -44.32 -7.42 9.02
N CYS A 8 -43.57 -6.55 9.72
CA CYS A 8 -44.05 -5.43 10.57
C CYS A 8 -42.80 -4.74 11.21
N LEU A 9 -42.69 -3.43 11.42
CA LEU A 9 -43.66 -2.31 11.43
C LEU A 9 -43.12 -1.10 10.65
N ARG A 10 -44.02 -0.35 9.98
CA ARG A 10 -43.77 1.02 9.49
C ARG A 10 -45.08 1.82 9.48
N THR A 11 -45.17 2.82 10.34
CA THR A 11 -46.28 3.77 10.53
C THR A 11 -45.67 5.00 11.24
N LEU A 12 -45.98 6.27 10.95
CA LEU A 12 -46.70 6.96 9.86
C LEU A 12 -45.75 8.08 9.32
N THR A 13 -46.06 9.06 8.46
CA THR A 13 -47.32 9.54 7.85
C THR A 13 -47.05 10.08 6.42
N LEU A 14 -48.09 10.61 5.78
CA LEU A 14 -48.18 11.38 4.53
C LEU A 14 -48.84 12.76 4.89
N PRO A 15 -49.18 13.73 4.00
CA PRO A 15 -49.58 13.55 2.59
C PRO A 15 -49.20 14.64 1.55
N SER A 16 -49.47 14.29 0.27
CA SER A 16 -49.96 15.12 -0.87
C SER A 16 -49.23 16.44 -1.25
N SER A 17 -49.06 16.79 -2.53
CA SER A 17 -50.08 16.75 -3.58
C SER A 17 -49.52 16.59 -5.00
N THR A 18 -50.27 15.88 -5.84
CA THR A 18 -50.12 15.85 -7.31
C THR A 18 -50.75 17.07 -7.97
N LEU A 19 -50.20 17.55 -9.09
CA LEU A 19 -50.98 18.13 -10.18
C LEU A 19 -50.24 17.98 -11.52
N HIS A 20 -51.00 17.79 -12.60
CA HIS A 20 -50.52 17.45 -13.94
C HIS A 20 -50.86 18.57 -14.94
N THR A 21 -50.11 18.58 -16.06
CA THR A 21 -50.52 19.01 -17.41
C THR A 21 -50.66 20.50 -17.84
N THR A 22 -50.11 20.72 -19.04
CA THR A 22 -50.63 21.47 -20.21
C THR A 22 -50.27 22.94 -20.49
N LEU A 23 -49.98 23.15 -21.80
CA LEU A 23 -49.83 24.40 -22.55
C LEU A 23 -48.60 25.27 -22.20
N THR A 24 -47.84 25.79 -23.17
CA THR A 24 -48.32 26.52 -24.36
C THR A 24 -47.43 26.41 -25.62
N LYS A 25 -48.12 26.45 -26.77
CA LYS A 25 -47.77 27.06 -28.08
C LYS A 25 -46.43 26.73 -28.77
N THR A 26 -46.55 25.93 -29.82
CA THR A 26 -45.77 26.03 -31.07
C THR A 26 -46.61 26.70 -32.17
N SER A 27 -46.02 27.52 -33.03
CA SER A 27 -46.59 28.04 -34.29
C SER A 27 -45.44 28.54 -35.22
N PRO A 28 -45.63 28.69 -36.55
CA PRO A 28 -44.67 28.06 -37.48
C PRO A 28 -44.06 28.93 -38.61
N VAL A 29 -43.06 28.34 -39.29
CA VAL A 29 -42.72 28.37 -40.74
C VAL A 29 -43.19 29.55 -41.62
N LEU A 30 -42.22 30.28 -42.21
CA LEU A 30 -42.19 30.72 -43.63
C LEU A 30 -40.73 31.10 -44.01
N ARG A 31 -40.00 30.34 -44.84
CA ARG A 31 -39.97 30.23 -46.33
C ARG A 31 -39.28 31.41 -47.07
N ASN A 32 -38.06 31.13 -47.58
CA ASN A 32 -37.32 31.66 -48.75
C ASN A 32 -37.44 33.17 -49.11
N SER A 33 -36.37 33.92 -49.37
CA SER A 33 -35.49 33.68 -50.54
C SER A 33 -34.18 34.51 -50.55
N ILE A 34 -33.12 33.85 -51.03
CA ILE A 34 -32.12 34.31 -52.03
C ILE A 34 -32.03 35.83 -52.28
N LEU A 35 -30.89 36.42 -51.88
CA LEU A 35 -30.17 37.41 -52.70
C LEU A 35 -28.67 37.13 -52.66
N LYS A 36 -28.02 37.25 -53.82
CA LYS A 36 -26.67 36.75 -54.11
C LYS A 36 -25.77 37.94 -54.45
N THR A 37 -24.84 38.28 -53.57
CA THR A 37 -23.87 39.36 -53.81
C THR A 37 -22.46 38.79 -53.85
N ASN A 38 -21.91 38.68 -55.06
CA ASN A 38 -20.50 38.36 -55.27
C ASN A 38 -19.63 39.56 -54.90
N GLN A 39 -18.63 39.40 -54.02
CA GLN A 39 -17.52 40.34 -53.92
C GLN A 39 -16.17 39.60 -53.94
N TRP A 40 -15.68 39.49 -55.19
CA TRP A 40 -14.30 39.53 -55.65
C TRP A 40 -13.16 39.15 -54.69
N LEU A 41 -12.37 38.17 -55.15
CA LEU A 41 -11.01 37.91 -54.69
C LEU A 41 -10.15 39.18 -54.73
N LEU A 42 -9.30 39.33 -53.71
CA LEU A 42 -8.10 40.14 -53.78
C LEU A 42 -6.92 39.35 -53.22
N GLN A 43 -6.36 38.46 -54.04
CA GLN A 43 -5.09 37.82 -53.75
C GLN A 43 -3.96 38.85 -53.84
N SER A 44 -3.24 39.05 -52.74
CA SER A 44 -1.93 39.71 -52.76
C SER A 44 -0.85 38.63 -52.69
N ASN A 45 -0.23 38.33 -53.82
CA ASN A 45 0.90 37.42 -53.92
C ASN A 45 2.19 38.24 -53.95
N ARG A 46 3.03 38.19 -52.90
CA ARG A 46 4.29 38.93 -52.88
C ARG A 46 5.42 38.26 -52.09
N GLY A 47 6.31 37.61 -52.83
CA GLY A 47 7.75 37.71 -52.61
C GLY A 47 8.38 36.85 -51.51
N TYR A 48 9.17 35.86 -51.93
CA TYR A 48 10.08 35.10 -51.08
C TYR A 48 11.13 35.99 -50.39
N ALA A 49 11.39 35.72 -49.11
CA ALA A 49 12.61 36.17 -48.43
C ALA A 49 13.00 35.17 -47.32
N THR A 50 13.72 34.10 -47.69
CA THR A 50 14.15 33.03 -46.78
C THR A 50 15.28 33.49 -45.85
N LYS A 51 14.95 34.28 -44.82
CA LYS A 51 15.89 34.56 -43.72
C LYS A 51 15.85 33.43 -42.70
N SER A 52 16.78 32.48 -42.87
CA SER A 52 17.16 31.51 -41.83
C SER A 52 17.65 32.26 -40.59
N ARG A 53 16.73 32.54 -39.65
CA ARG A 53 17.07 33.02 -38.31
C ARG A 53 17.11 31.78 -37.43
N ILE A 54 18.31 31.24 -37.21
CA ILE A 54 18.56 30.18 -36.24
C ILE A 54 18.29 30.76 -34.85
N GLY A 55 17.02 30.70 -34.45
CA GLY A 55 16.60 31.01 -33.10
C GLY A 55 17.03 29.86 -32.21
N VAL A 56 18.09 30.07 -31.42
CA VAL A 56 18.46 29.16 -30.33
C VAL A 56 17.25 29.04 -29.42
N ARG A 57 16.57 27.90 -29.48
CA ARG A 57 15.34 27.59 -28.73
C ARG A 57 15.71 27.38 -27.26
N ARG A 58 15.94 28.49 -26.53
CA ARG A 58 16.18 28.49 -25.09
C ARG A 58 15.01 27.76 -24.42
N GLY A 59 15.32 26.69 -23.67
CA GLY A 59 14.40 25.58 -23.47
C GLY A 59 13.05 25.95 -22.82
N ARG A 60 11.98 25.90 -23.61
CA ARG A 60 10.58 25.97 -23.13
C ARG A 60 10.06 24.61 -22.64
N THR A 61 10.67 23.52 -23.12
CA THR A 61 10.38 22.13 -22.74
C THR A 61 10.43 21.88 -21.24
N GLY A 62 11.38 22.49 -20.51
CA GLY A 62 11.47 22.33 -19.06
C GLY A 62 10.32 22.97 -18.28
N GLN A 63 9.59 23.92 -18.90
CA GLN A 63 8.44 24.58 -18.31
C GLN A 63 7.15 23.84 -18.69
N GLU A 64 7.01 23.48 -19.97
CA GLU A 64 5.90 22.65 -20.49
C GLU A 64 5.85 21.25 -19.81
N ILE A 65 7.00 20.61 -19.54
CA ILE A 65 7.06 19.33 -18.81
C ILE A 65 6.66 19.50 -17.33
N LYS A 66 7.00 20.64 -16.70
CA LYS A 66 6.54 20.95 -15.34
C LYS A 66 5.04 21.17 -15.32
N GLU A 67 4.53 22.03 -16.20
CA GLU A 67 3.11 22.32 -16.34
C GLU A 67 2.31 21.02 -16.59
N ALA A 68 2.70 20.19 -17.56
CA ALA A 68 2.05 18.90 -17.83
C ALA A 68 2.19 17.84 -16.71
N ALA A 69 3.14 17.99 -15.77
CA ALA A 69 3.29 17.12 -14.60
C ALA A 69 2.42 17.59 -13.41
N PHE A 70 2.16 18.89 -13.30
CA PHE A 70 1.26 19.50 -12.32
C PHE A 70 -0.19 19.64 -12.82
N GLU A 71 -0.46 19.46 -14.10
CA GLU A 71 -1.81 19.46 -14.66
C GLU A 71 -2.71 18.39 -13.99
N PRO A 72 -3.87 18.78 -13.42
CA PRO A 72 -4.82 17.86 -12.81
C PRO A 72 -5.64 17.11 -13.86
N SER A 73 -4.98 16.19 -14.56
CA SER A 73 -5.57 15.34 -15.59
C SER A 73 -6.17 14.07 -15.00
N ALA A 74 -7.45 14.13 -14.61
CA ALA A 74 -8.18 13.03 -13.97
C ALA A 74 -8.07 11.69 -14.74
N GLU A 75 -8.05 11.73 -16.07
CA GLU A 75 -7.85 10.56 -16.93
C GLU A 75 -6.45 9.93 -16.75
N ARG A 76 -5.39 10.74 -16.58
CA ARG A 76 -4.03 10.23 -16.34
C ARG A 76 -3.89 9.66 -14.94
N VAL A 77 -4.46 10.32 -13.93
CA VAL A 77 -4.55 9.80 -12.55
C VAL A 77 -5.27 8.45 -12.52
N PHE A 78 -6.38 8.32 -13.25
CA PHE A 78 -7.12 7.05 -13.37
C PHE A 78 -6.31 5.95 -14.05
N LYS A 79 -5.64 6.25 -15.18
CA LYS A 79 -4.76 5.29 -15.87
C LYS A 79 -3.61 4.81 -14.99
N ILE A 80 -3.00 5.70 -14.21
CA ILE A 80 -1.91 5.39 -13.27
C ILE A 80 -2.38 4.46 -12.13
N ASP A 81 -3.57 4.68 -11.58
CA ASP A 81 -4.16 3.83 -10.54
C ASP A 81 -4.57 2.45 -11.07
N GLN A 82 -5.20 2.41 -12.25
CA GLN A 82 -5.55 1.17 -12.93
C GLN A 82 -4.30 0.33 -13.24
N MET A 83 -3.22 0.97 -13.73
CA MET A 83 -1.94 0.30 -13.97
C MET A 83 -1.33 -0.30 -12.69
N GLY A 84 -1.36 0.44 -11.57
CA GLY A 84 -0.90 -0.06 -10.27
C GLY A 84 -1.68 -1.29 -9.77
N ARG A 85 -2.99 -1.32 -10.01
CA ARG A 85 -3.85 -2.48 -9.69
C ARG A 85 -3.51 -3.71 -10.55
N TRP A 86 -3.31 -3.53 -11.86
CA TRP A 86 -2.89 -4.61 -12.75
C TRP A 86 -1.48 -5.13 -12.40
N PHE A 87 -0.58 -4.25 -11.97
CA PHE A 87 0.75 -4.64 -11.48
C PHE A 87 0.67 -5.54 -10.22
N VAL A 88 -0.15 -5.17 -9.23
CA VAL A 88 -0.39 -6.01 -8.05
C VAL A 88 -1.08 -7.33 -8.42
N ALA A 89 -2.05 -7.32 -9.33
CA ALA A 89 -2.72 -8.54 -9.79
C ALA A 89 -1.75 -9.49 -10.52
N GLY A 90 -0.86 -8.96 -11.36
CA GLY A 90 0.21 -9.73 -12.00
C GLY A 90 1.19 -10.31 -10.99
N GLY A 91 1.63 -9.52 -10.00
CA GLY A 91 2.47 -10.00 -8.91
C GLY A 91 1.81 -11.12 -8.09
N ALA A 92 0.52 -11.02 -7.81
CA ALA A 92 -0.25 -12.06 -7.12
C ALA A 92 -0.37 -13.34 -7.97
N ALA A 93 -0.58 -13.22 -9.28
CA ALA A 93 -0.62 -14.37 -10.19
C ALA A 93 0.75 -15.10 -10.26
N VAL A 94 1.86 -14.35 -10.30
CA VAL A 94 3.22 -14.91 -10.23
C VAL A 94 3.46 -15.58 -8.88
N GLY A 95 3.06 -14.95 -7.77
CA GLY A 95 3.19 -15.53 -6.42
C GLY A 95 2.39 -16.83 -6.24
N LEU A 96 1.17 -16.89 -6.76
CA LEU A 96 0.35 -18.11 -6.76
C LEU A 96 0.95 -19.19 -7.68
N GLY A 97 1.42 -18.82 -8.87
CA GLY A 97 2.13 -19.72 -9.77
C GLY A 97 3.39 -20.32 -9.13
N ALA A 98 4.18 -19.51 -8.42
CA ALA A 98 5.32 -19.97 -7.64
C ALA A 98 4.90 -20.91 -6.49
N LEU A 99 3.81 -20.59 -5.76
CA LEU A 99 3.28 -21.46 -4.71
C LEU A 99 2.88 -22.83 -5.27
N CYS A 100 2.19 -22.88 -6.41
CA CYS A 100 1.85 -24.12 -7.08
C CYS A 100 3.09 -24.86 -7.59
N PHE A 101 4.06 -24.15 -8.17
CA PHE A 101 5.26 -24.78 -8.73
C PHE A 101 6.14 -25.43 -7.66
N TYR A 102 6.50 -24.68 -6.61
CA TYR A 102 7.32 -25.21 -5.51
C TYR A 102 6.52 -26.11 -4.56
N GLY A 103 5.24 -25.81 -4.31
CA GLY A 103 4.38 -26.61 -3.43
C GLY A 103 3.96 -27.96 -3.98
N LEU A 104 3.98 -28.15 -5.31
CA LEU A 104 3.78 -29.44 -5.97
C LEU A 104 5.09 -30.22 -6.21
N GLY A 105 6.23 -29.74 -5.68
CA GLY A 105 7.52 -30.43 -5.81
C GLY A 105 8.08 -30.48 -7.23
N MET A 106 7.68 -29.56 -8.13
CA MET A 106 8.18 -29.52 -9.51
C MET A 106 9.57 -28.88 -9.66
N SER A 107 10.22 -28.52 -8.55
CA SER A 107 11.57 -27.96 -8.51
C SER A 107 12.61 -29.04 -8.20
N ASN A 108 13.67 -29.11 -9.01
CA ASN A 108 14.85 -29.96 -8.74
C ASN A 108 15.75 -29.46 -7.58
N GLU A 109 15.35 -28.39 -6.88
CA GLU A 109 16.05 -27.82 -5.73
C GLU A 109 15.20 -28.08 -4.47
N ILE A 110 15.81 -28.64 -3.42
CA ILE A 110 15.12 -29.03 -2.18
C ILE A 110 14.50 -27.80 -1.52
N GLY A 111 13.17 -27.82 -1.34
CA GLY A 111 12.42 -26.74 -0.71
C GLY A 111 12.66 -26.70 0.80
N ALA A 112 12.48 -25.53 1.44
CA ALA A 112 12.61 -25.44 2.90
C ALA A 112 11.51 -26.24 3.64
N ILE A 113 10.37 -26.57 3.02
CA ILE A 113 9.36 -27.52 3.55
C ILE A 113 9.91 -28.95 3.60
N GLU A 114 10.57 -29.42 2.53
CA GLU A 114 11.18 -30.76 2.50
C GLU A 114 12.30 -30.85 3.53
N LYS A 115 13.09 -29.78 3.66
CA LYS A 115 14.08 -29.61 4.73
C LYS A 115 13.44 -29.52 6.12
N ALA A 116 12.23 -28.96 6.25
CA ALA A 116 11.53 -28.80 7.52
C ALA A 116 11.08 -30.12 8.16
N VAL A 117 10.83 -31.15 7.36
CA VAL A 117 10.62 -32.52 7.88
C VAL A 117 11.87 -32.97 8.64
N ILE A 118 13.05 -32.71 8.07
CA ILE A 118 14.38 -33.12 8.59
C ILE A 118 14.92 -32.16 9.66
N TRP A 119 14.33 -30.97 9.85
CA TRP A 119 14.81 -29.99 10.83
C TRP A 119 14.83 -30.53 12.27
N PRO A 120 15.97 -30.38 12.99
CA PRO A 120 16.04 -30.62 14.42
C PRO A 120 15.00 -29.81 15.19
N GLN A 121 14.52 -30.36 16.31
CA GLN A 121 13.42 -29.76 17.07
C GLN A 121 13.71 -28.31 17.50
N TYR A 122 14.94 -28.00 17.92
CA TYR A 122 15.34 -26.65 18.32
C TYR A 122 15.15 -25.60 17.21
N VAL A 123 15.26 -25.97 15.92
CA VAL A 123 15.01 -25.05 14.79
C VAL A 123 13.52 -24.73 14.69
N LYS A 124 12.68 -25.77 14.83
CA LYS A 124 11.21 -25.65 14.83
C LYS A 124 10.75 -24.77 16.01
N ASP A 125 11.30 -25.00 17.19
CA ASP A 125 10.98 -24.22 18.40
C ASP A 125 11.38 -22.74 18.26
N ARG A 126 12.56 -22.45 17.68
CA ARG A 126 13.03 -21.08 17.38
C ARG A 126 12.11 -20.35 16.39
N ILE A 127 11.72 -21.02 15.31
CA ILE A 127 10.79 -20.47 14.31
C ILE A 127 9.42 -20.24 14.96
N HIS A 128 8.90 -21.21 15.70
CA HIS A 128 7.62 -21.11 16.41
C HIS A 128 7.61 -19.94 17.41
N ALA A 129 8.66 -19.80 18.23
CA ALA A 129 8.80 -18.65 19.14
C ALA A 129 8.82 -17.31 18.39
N THR A 130 9.51 -17.25 17.24
CA THR A 130 9.56 -16.04 16.38
C THR A 130 8.15 -15.67 15.89
N TYR A 131 7.37 -16.64 15.41
CA TYR A 131 5.98 -16.41 14.97
C TYR A 131 5.01 -16.11 16.13
N MET A 132 5.25 -16.65 17.34
CA MET A 132 4.50 -16.29 18.54
C MET A 132 4.72 -14.82 18.94
N TYR A 133 5.96 -14.34 18.95
CA TYR A 133 6.24 -12.92 19.19
C TYR A 133 5.71 -12.02 18.08
N PHE A 134 5.77 -12.46 16.81
CA PHE A 134 5.12 -11.76 15.69
C PHE A 134 3.60 -11.60 15.92
N ALA A 135 2.89 -12.70 16.21
CA ALA A 135 1.46 -12.69 16.47
C ALA A 135 1.10 -11.81 17.69
N GLY A 136 1.90 -11.91 18.77
CA GLY A 136 1.79 -11.02 19.93
C GLY A 136 1.99 -9.54 19.57
N SER A 137 2.93 -9.23 18.68
CA SER A 137 3.20 -7.86 18.21
C SER A 137 1.98 -7.31 17.45
N VAL A 138 1.38 -8.10 16.57
CA VAL A 138 0.15 -7.73 15.85
C VAL A 138 -1.00 -7.49 16.83
N GLY A 139 -1.18 -8.36 17.83
CA GLY A 139 -2.19 -8.19 18.88
C GLY A 139 -2.00 -6.91 19.71
N LEU A 140 -0.77 -6.65 20.17
CA LEU A 140 -0.41 -5.44 20.91
C LEU A 140 -0.58 -4.17 20.07
N THR A 141 -0.22 -4.24 18.77
CA THR A 141 -0.44 -3.14 17.81
C THR A 141 -1.93 -2.81 17.69
N ALA A 142 -2.79 -3.82 17.58
CA ALA A 142 -4.24 -3.64 17.50
C ALA A 142 -4.84 -3.08 18.79
N LEU A 143 -4.43 -3.60 19.96
CA LEU A 143 -4.85 -3.08 21.27
C LEU A 143 -4.41 -1.62 21.47
N SER A 144 -3.19 -1.28 21.08
CA SER A 144 -2.67 0.09 21.14
C SER A 144 -3.40 1.02 20.17
N ALA A 145 -3.65 0.61 18.93
CA ALA A 145 -4.43 1.40 17.97
C ALA A 145 -5.86 1.67 18.48
N LEU A 146 -6.49 0.71 19.16
CA LEU A 146 -7.79 0.88 19.83
C LEU A 146 -7.72 1.80 21.05
N ALA A 147 -6.63 1.80 21.82
CA ALA A 147 -6.43 2.73 22.92
C ALA A 147 -6.24 4.17 22.43
N VAL A 148 -5.45 4.35 21.36
CA VAL A 148 -5.18 5.65 20.73
C VAL A 148 -6.43 6.21 20.05
N SER A 149 -7.22 5.38 19.35
CA SER A 149 -8.46 5.83 18.71
C SER A 149 -9.53 6.31 19.71
N ARG A 150 -9.45 5.89 20.98
CA ARG A 150 -10.28 6.39 22.09
C ARG A 150 -9.67 7.60 22.82
N SER A 151 -8.47 8.05 22.46
CA SER A 151 -7.79 9.19 23.08
C SER A 151 -7.79 10.39 22.11
N PRO A 152 -8.67 11.40 22.29
CA PRO A 152 -8.75 12.53 21.36
C PRO A 152 -7.45 13.31 21.25
N ALA A 153 -6.65 13.38 22.32
CA ALA A 153 -5.36 14.07 22.33
C ALA A 153 -4.33 13.39 21.42
N LEU A 154 -4.17 12.06 21.55
CA LEU A 154 -3.23 11.29 20.73
C LEU A 154 -3.71 11.19 19.28
N MET A 155 -5.01 11.01 19.06
CA MET A 155 -5.60 10.98 17.73
C MET A 155 -5.43 12.32 17.00
N THR A 156 -5.70 13.44 17.69
CA THR A 156 -5.48 14.78 17.14
C THR A 156 -3.99 15.04 16.88
N PHE A 157 -3.09 14.59 17.76
CA PHE A 157 -1.65 14.68 17.52
C PHE A 157 -1.25 13.92 16.25
N MET A 158 -1.72 12.69 16.07
CA MET A 158 -1.40 11.86 14.91
C MET A 158 -2.02 12.39 13.59
N MET A 159 -3.18 13.03 13.66
CA MET A 159 -3.82 13.65 12.49
C MET A 159 -3.27 15.05 12.15
N LYS A 160 -2.58 15.72 13.08
CA LYS A 160 -1.88 16.97 12.81
C LYS A 160 -0.70 16.71 11.88
N GLY A 161 -0.83 17.08 10.61
CA GLY A 161 0.25 17.08 9.60
C GLY A 161 1.36 18.11 9.84
N SER A 162 1.70 18.40 11.10
CA SER A 162 2.81 19.29 11.46
C SER A 162 4.15 18.59 11.24
N TRP A 163 5.16 19.35 10.83
CA TRP A 163 6.54 18.87 10.73
C TRP A 163 7.05 18.24 12.03
N LEU A 164 6.61 18.78 13.17
CA LEU A 164 6.92 18.24 14.49
C LEU A 164 6.28 16.87 14.71
N THR A 165 5.01 16.67 14.31
CA THR A 165 4.36 15.35 14.38
C THR A 165 5.09 14.34 13.50
N ILE A 166 5.42 14.72 12.27
CA ILE A 166 6.12 13.85 11.30
C ILE A 166 7.50 13.46 11.84
N GLY A 167 8.29 14.43 12.30
CA GLY A 167 9.61 14.17 12.90
C GLY A 167 9.52 13.30 14.16
N ALA A 168 8.55 13.58 15.04
CA ALA A 168 8.36 12.82 16.27
C ALA A 168 7.93 11.37 16.01
N THR A 169 7.08 11.10 15.03
CA THR A 169 6.64 9.73 14.72
C THR A 169 7.75 8.92 14.07
N PHE A 170 8.53 9.50 13.15
CA PHE A 170 9.74 8.85 12.63
C PHE A 170 10.77 8.57 13.74
N ALA A 171 11.05 9.56 14.60
CA ALA A 171 11.96 9.39 15.73
C ALA A 171 11.48 8.31 16.71
N ALA A 172 10.19 8.24 17.01
CA ALA A 172 9.60 7.22 17.88
C ALA A 172 9.69 5.81 17.25
N MET A 173 9.32 5.65 15.97
CA MET A 173 9.40 4.35 15.28
C MET A 173 10.84 3.83 15.20
N ILE A 174 11.78 4.68 14.77
CA ILE A 174 13.19 4.32 14.64
C ILE A 174 13.80 4.07 16.03
N GLY A 175 13.59 4.98 16.98
CA GLY A 175 14.11 4.88 18.34
C GLY A 175 13.62 3.64 19.07
N ALA A 176 12.33 3.32 18.99
CA ALA A 176 11.79 2.07 19.55
C ALA A 176 12.37 0.82 18.87
N GLY A 177 12.55 0.85 17.54
CA GLY A 177 13.15 -0.25 16.78
C GLY A 177 14.64 -0.45 17.07
N VAL A 178 15.39 0.62 17.36
CA VAL A 178 16.78 0.55 17.83
C VAL A 178 16.84 0.03 19.27
N LEU A 179 15.97 0.52 20.15
CA LEU A 179 15.90 0.10 21.56
C LEU A 179 15.66 -1.42 21.70
N VAL A 180 14.69 -1.99 20.97
CA VAL A 180 14.47 -3.45 20.99
C VAL A 180 15.71 -4.20 20.54
N ARG A 181 16.39 -3.71 19.49
CA ARG A 181 17.59 -4.36 18.94
C ARG A 181 18.81 -4.27 19.85
N SER A 182 18.98 -3.16 20.58
CA SER A 182 20.12 -2.92 21.46
C SER A 182 20.07 -3.73 22.75
N ILE A 183 18.88 -4.14 23.19
CA ILE A 183 18.72 -4.95 24.41
C ILE A 183 18.92 -6.43 24.07
N SER A 184 19.84 -7.09 24.80
CA SER A 184 20.04 -8.54 24.72
C SER A 184 18.88 -9.29 25.39
N TYR A 185 18.34 -10.29 24.69
CA TYR A 185 17.28 -11.17 25.17
C TYR A 185 17.67 -11.94 26.44
N GLU A 186 18.95 -12.33 26.56
CA GLU A 186 19.45 -13.17 27.65
C GLU A 186 19.71 -12.38 28.94
N GLN A 187 20.35 -11.22 28.82
CA GLN A 187 20.83 -10.45 29.97
C GLN A 187 19.70 -9.75 30.73
N SER A 188 18.61 -9.42 30.04
CA SER A 188 17.50 -8.67 30.63
C SER A 188 16.16 -9.02 29.96
N PRO A 189 15.66 -10.26 30.12
CA PRO A 189 14.45 -10.72 29.44
C PRO A 189 13.25 -9.81 29.72
N GLY A 190 13.07 -9.32 30.96
CA GLY A 190 12.02 -8.36 31.30
C GLY A 190 12.12 -7.04 30.52
N LEU A 191 13.33 -6.46 30.43
CA LEU A 191 13.55 -5.20 29.70
C LEU A 191 13.35 -5.39 28.18
N LYS A 192 13.76 -6.55 27.64
CA LYS A 192 13.51 -6.93 26.25
C LYS A 192 12.01 -6.98 25.93
N HIS A 193 11.21 -7.61 26.80
CA HIS A 193 9.76 -7.68 26.63
C HIS A 193 9.09 -6.32 26.77
N LEU A 194 9.53 -5.48 27.71
CA LEU A 194 9.05 -4.09 27.84
C LEU A 194 9.34 -3.26 26.59
N ALA A 195 10.57 -3.33 26.07
CA ALA A 195 10.94 -2.63 24.83
C ALA A 195 10.12 -3.14 23.63
N TRP A 196 9.89 -4.46 23.55
CA TRP A 196 9.06 -5.08 22.52
C TRP A 196 7.59 -4.62 22.57
N MET A 197 6.99 -4.59 23.76
CA MET A 197 5.64 -4.07 23.95
C MET A 197 5.56 -2.57 23.64
N PHE A 198 6.54 -1.78 24.07
CA PHE A 198 6.65 -0.36 23.75
C PHE A 198 6.72 -0.13 22.23
N HIS A 199 7.58 -0.87 21.54
CA HIS A 199 7.71 -0.79 20.08
C HIS A 199 6.40 -1.15 19.37
N SER A 200 5.73 -2.23 19.79
CA SER A 200 4.43 -2.63 19.26
C SER A 200 3.35 -1.57 19.50
N GLY A 201 3.40 -0.87 20.64
CA GLY A 201 2.52 0.25 20.97
C GLY A 201 2.80 1.53 20.17
N VAL A 202 4.07 1.84 19.91
CA VAL A 202 4.44 2.97 19.02
C VAL A 202 3.91 2.74 17.61
N MET A 203 4.06 1.52 17.08
CA MET A 203 3.50 1.16 15.77
C MET A 203 1.96 1.18 15.79
N GLY A 204 1.31 0.73 16.87
CA GLY A 204 -0.14 0.84 17.04
C GLY A 204 -0.63 2.29 17.00
N THR A 205 0.14 3.21 17.58
CA THR A 205 -0.12 4.66 17.54
C THR A 205 -0.03 5.23 16.12
N VAL A 206 0.95 4.79 15.33
CA VAL A 206 1.11 5.18 13.91
C VAL A 206 0.01 4.61 13.02
N VAL A 207 -0.47 3.40 13.33
CA VAL A 207 -1.58 2.74 12.62
C VAL A 207 -2.96 3.30 13.02
N ALA A 208 -3.09 3.91 14.20
CA ALA A 208 -4.38 4.37 14.75
C ALA A 208 -5.22 5.27 13.83
N PRO A 209 -4.67 6.22 13.03
CA PRO A 209 -5.46 6.99 12.06
C PRO A 209 -6.27 6.15 11.07
N LEU A 210 -5.83 4.92 10.76
CA LEU A 210 -6.56 4.00 9.88
C LEU A 210 -7.87 3.49 10.51
N THR A 211 -8.06 3.55 11.83
CA THR A 211 -9.34 3.14 12.43
C THR A 211 -10.51 4.03 11.99
N LEU A 212 -10.24 5.25 11.51
CA LEU A 212 -11.24 6.15 10.92
C LEU A 212 -11.80 5.66 9.59
N LEU A 213 -11.12 4.74 8.90
CA LEU A 213 -11.60 4.15 7.64
C LEU A 213 -12.81 3.22 7.85
N GLY A 214 -13.16 2.93 9.10
CA GLY A 214 -14.31 2.13 9.50
C GLY A 214 -13.99 0.66 9.74
N GLY A 215 -14.55 0.12 10.83
CA GLY A 215 -14.34 -1.27 11.27
C GLY A 215 -14.51 -2.34 10.18
N PRO A 216 -15.59 -2.33 9.36
CA PRO A 216 -15.79 -3.33 8.30
C PRO A 216 -14.72 -3.29 7.20
N LEU A 217 -14.13 -2.12 6.93
CA LEU A 217 -13.06 -1.98 5.94
C LEU A 217 -11.74 -2.50 6.50
N ILE A 218 -11.42 -2.12 7.74
CA ILE A 218 -10.21 -2.59 8.45
C ILE A 218 -10.23 -4.11 8.66
N LEU A 219 -11.39 -4.71 8.98
CA LEU A 219 -11.50 -6.16 9.12
C LEU A 219 -11.27 -6.91 7.80
N ARG A 220 -11.68 -6.34 6.66
CA ARG A 220 -11.34 -6.87 5.32
C ARG A 220 -9.87 -6.71 5.00
N ALA A 221 -9.28 -5.56 5.32
CA ALA A 221 -7.85 -5.32 5.14
C ALA A 221 -6.99 -6.29 5.98
N LEU A 222 -7.41 -6.58 7.22
CA LEU A 222 -6.79 -7.60 8.07
C LEU A 222 -6.85 -8.99 7.43
N TRP A 223 -8.03 -9.43 6.97
CA TRP A 223 -8.15 -10.75 6.34
C TRP A 223 -7.35 -10.89 5.04
N TYR A 224 -7.35 -9.88 4.18
CA TYR A 224 -6.51 -9.90 2.98
C TYR A 224 -5.02 -9.87 3.32
N THR A 225 -4.62 -9.12 4.35
CA THR A 225 -3.22 -9.10 4.80
C THR A 225 -2.82 -10.44 5.41
N ALA A 226 -3.68 -11.08 6.21
CA ALA A 226 -3.43 -12.42 6.75
C ALA A 226 -3.28 -13.47 5.63
N GLY A 227 -4.11 -13.39 4.59
CA GLY A 227 -3.99 -14.24 3.40
C GLY A 227 -2.70 -13.99 2.60
N ILE A 228 -2.32 -12.73 2.41
CA ILE A 228 -1.05 -12.34 1.76
C ILE A 228 0.13 -12.85 2.60
N VAL A 229 0.19 -12.51 3.88
CA VAL A 229 1.31 -12.86 4.77
C VAL A 229 1.44 -14.38 4.90
N GLY A 230 0.34 -15.09 5.16
CA GLY A 230 0.34 -16.55 5.25
C GLY A 230 0.73 -17.22 3.94
N GLY A 231 0.15 -16.80 2.81
CA GLY A 231 0.47 -17.36 1.50
C GLY A 231 1.94 -17.13 1.10
N LEU A 232 2.45 -15.93 1.31
CA LEU A 232 3.85 -15.57 1.03
C LEU A 232 4.84 -16.26 1.97
N SER A 233 4.52 -16.41 3.26
CA SER A 233 5.30 -17.24 4.19
C SER A 233 5.34 -18.70 3.74
N THR A 234 4.23 -19.25 3.23
CA THR A 234 4.23 -20.60 2.65
C THR A 234 5.12 -20.66 1.40
N VAL A 235 5.05 -19.70 0.48
CA VAL A 235 5.99 -19.63 -0.67
C VAL A 235 7.45 -19.58 -0.21
N ALA A 236 7.75 -18.78 0.82
CA ALA A 236 9.09 -18.66 1.39
C ALA A 236 9.61 -19.99 1.97
N MET A 237 8.71 -20.81 2.54
CA MET A 237 9.03 -22.18 2.97
C MET A 237 9.13 -23.16 1.79
N CYS A 238 8.28 -23.07 0.76
CA CYS A 238 8.38 -23.95 -0.40
C CYS A 238 9.65 -23.69 -1.22
N ALA A 239 10.05 -22.43 -1.38
CA ALA A 239 11.09 -22.02 -2.31
C ALA A 239 12.53 -22.18 -1.74
N PRO A 240 13.52 -22.44 -2.60
CA PRO A 240 14.93 -22.54 -2.20
C PRO A 240 15.46 -21.20 -1.66
N SER A 241 16.19 -21.25 -0.54
CA SER A 241 16.51 -20.06 0.27
C SER A 241 17.63 -19.18 -0.28
N GLU A 242 18.59 -19.76 -1.01
CA GLU A 242 19.76 -19.03 -1.53
C GLU A 242 19.38 -17.90 -2.50
N LYS A 243 18.27 -18.02 -3.24
CA LYS A 243 17.90 -17.06 -4.28
C LYS A 243 17.35 -15.74 -3.72
N PHE A 244 16.40 -15.77 -2.79
CA PHE A 244 15.86 -14.51 -2.24
C PHE A 244 16.80 -13.87 -1.22
N LEU A 245 17.63 -14.64 -0.51
CA LEU A 245 18.64 -14.10 0.40
C LEU A 245 19.64 -13.17 -0.33
N ASN A 246 20.05 -13.55 -1.54
CA ASN A 246 20.95 -12.74 -2.36
C ASN A 246 20.28 -11.50 -2.98
N MET A 247 18.95 -11.37 -2.92
CA MET A 247 18.22 -10.20 -3.44
C MET A 247 18.23 -8.98 -2.49
N GLY A 248 18.84 -9.06 -1.31
CA GLY A 248 18.81 -7.99 -0.31
C GLY A 248 19.24 -6.60 -0.83
N ALA A 249 20.23 -6.53 -1.73
CA ALA A 249 20.66 -5.27 -2.33
C ALA A 249 19.62 -4.67 -3.31
N PRO A 250 19.10 -5.40 -4.32
CA PRO A 250 17.94 -4.96 -5.10
C PRO A 250 16.72 -4.53 -4.25
N LEU A 251 16.39 -5.27 -3.19
CA LEU A 251 15.30 -4.92 -2.27
C LEU A 251 15.57 -3.58 -1.56
N GLY A 252 16.82 -3.32 -1.12
CA GLY A 252 17.23 -2.06 -0.53
C GLY A 252 17.08 -0.85 -1.48
N VAL A 253 17.42 -1.02 -2.76
CA VAL A 253 17.20 0.01 -3.79
C VAL A 253 15.70 0.27 -3.99
N GLY A 254 14.90 -0.80 -4.09
CA GLY A 254 13.44 -0.70 -4.15
C GLY A 254 12.84 0.04 -2.94
N LEU A 255 13.35 -0.22 -1.74
CA LEU A 255 12.92 0.45 -0.51
C LEU A 255 13.23 1.95 -0.56
N GLY A 256 14.40 2.34 -1.06
CA GLY A 256 14.74 3.74 -1.32
C GLY A 256 13.74 4.43 -2.26
N VAL A 257 13.39 3.79 -3.37
CA VAL A 257 12.39 4.33 -4.34
C VAL A 257 11.01 4.47 -3.69
N VAL A 258 10.55 3.46 -2.94
CA VAL A 258 9.25 3.50 -2.26
C VAL A 258 9.23 4.52 -1.13
N PHE A 259 10.34 4.69 -0.41
CA PHE A 259 10.51 5.69 0.65
C PHE A 259 10.48 7.13 0.10
N VAL A 260 11.28 7.41 -0.92
CA VAL A 260 11.28 8.72 -1.62
C VAL A 260 9.91 9.01 -2.23
N SER A 261 9.24 8.01 -2.81
CA SER A 261 7.88 8.18 -3.35
C SER A 261 6.86 8.46 -2.24
N SER A 262 6.99 7.80 -1.09
CA SER A 262 6.12 8.02 0.07
C SER A 262 6.32 9.43 0.63
N LEU A 263 7.57 9.87 0.83
CA LEU A 263 7.88 11.25 1.23
C LEU A 263 7.38 12.27 0.20
N GLY A 264 7.65 12.09 -1.08
CA GLY A 264 7.22 13.00 -2.15
C GLY A 264 5.69 13.13 -2.23
N SER A 265 4.94 12.06 -1.95
CA SER A 265 3.47 12.10 -1.87
C SER A 265 2.92 12.94 -0.71
N MET A 266 3.74 13.31 0.28
CA MET A 266 3.36 14.24 1.36
C MET A 266 3.43 15.71 0.92
N PHE A 267 4.25 16.03 -0.11
CA PHE A 267 4.42 17.39 -0.64
C PHE A 267 3.59 17.64 -1.91
N LEU A 268 3.30 16.59 -2.67
CA LEU A 268 2.62 16.70 -3.96
C LEU A 268 1.19 16.17 -3.87
N PRO A 269 0.17 16.99 -4.18
CA PRO A 269 -1.22 16.56 -4.07
C PRO A 269 -1.52 15.44 -5.08
N PRO A 270 -2.25 14.38 -4.68
CA PRO A 270 -2.49 13.19 -5.50
C PRO A 270 -3.43 13.44 -6.71
N THR A 271 -3.93 14.67 -6.86
CA THR A 271 -4.69 15.14 -8.03
C THR A 271 -3.80 15.46 -9.24
N THR A 272 -2.50 15.70 -9.03
CA THR A 272 -1.53 15.98 -10.09
C THR A 272 -1.01 14.68 -10.70
N ALA A 273 -0.60 14.69 -11.97
CA ALA A 273 -0.04 13.49 -12.61
C ALA A 273 1.23 12.98 -11.88
N LEU A 274 2.08 13.89 -11.38
CA LEU A 274 3.25 13.55 -10.58
C LEU A 274 2.87 13.02 -9.19
N GLY A 275 1.99 13.70 -8.46
CA GLY A 275 1.54 13.24 -7.14
C GLY A 275 0.84 11.88 -7.19
N ALA A 276 0.01 11.65 -8.22
CA ALA A 276 -0.62 10.36 -8.48
C ALA A 276 0.40 9.24 -8.81
N SER A 277 1.47 9.55 -9.55
CA SER A 277 2.51 8.55 -9.85
C SER A 277 3.32 8.19 -8.61
N LEU A 278 3.72 9.15 -7.79
CA LEU A 278 4.40 8.88 -6.51
C LEU A 278 3.50 8.11 -5.53
N TYR A 279 2.22 8.48 -5.43
CA TYR A 279 1.24 7.76 -4.62
C TYR A 279 1.04 6.32 -5.12
N SER A 280 0.98 6.11 -6.44
CA SER A 280 0.84 4.78 -7.04
C SER A 280 2.09 3.91 -6.80
N VAL A 281 3.30 4.46 -6.98
CA VAL A 281 4.56 3.77 -6.65
C VAL A 281 4.66 3.46 -5.17
N ALA A 282 4.26 4.39 -4.29
CA ALA A 282 4.23 4.16 -2.86
C ALA A 282 3.26 3.02 -2.51
N ILE A 283 1.98 3.11 -2.87
CA ILE A 283 0.95 2.14 -2.49
C ILE A 283 1.12 0.80 -3.21
N TYR A 284 1.10 0.77 -4.55
CA TYR A 284 1.10 -0.48 -5.32
C TYR A 284 2.51 -1.06 -5.45
N GLY A 285 3.50 -0.22 -5.78
CA GLY A 285 4.91 -0.65 -5.85
C GLY A 285 5.44 -1.08 -4.48
N GLY A 286 5.14 -0.30 -3.44
CA GLY A 286 5.46 -0.67 -2.06
C GLY A 286 4.79 -1.96 -1.61
N LEU A 287 3.52 -2.23 -1.97
CA LEU A 287 2.85 -3.48 -1.60
C LEU A 287 3.57 -4.71 -2.18
N VAL A 288 3.96 -4.66 -3.45
CA VAL A 288 4.73 -5.74 -4.09
C VAL A 288 6.13 -5.85 -3.47
N LEU A 289 6.82 -4.73 -3.23
CA LEU A 289 8.13 -4.73 -2.60
C LEU A 289 8.12 -5.35 -1.20
N PHE A 290 7.20 -4.94 -0.32
CA PHE A 290 7.09 -5.49 1.03
C PHE A 290 6.63 -6.96 1.02
N SER A 291 5.88 -7.39 0.00
CA SER A 291 5.59 -8.81 -0.23
C SER A 291 6.86 -9.62 -0.53
N ILE A 292 7.82 -9.05 -1.28
CA ILE A 292 9.11 -9.70 -1.57
C ILE A 292 10.06 -9.62 -0.35
N PHE A 293 10.06 -8.51 0.42
CA PHE A 293 10.75 -8.44 1.72
C PHE A 293 10.26 -9.54 2.66
N LEU A 294 8.95 -9.74 2.78
CA LEU A 294 8.39 -10.79 3.62
C LEU A 294 8.91 -12.19 3.25
N LEU A 295 9.09 -12.50 1.95
CA LEU A 295 9.74 -13.74 1.50
C LEU A 295 11.21 -13.80 1.96
N HIS A 296 11.97 -12.75 1.66
CA HIS A 296 13.38 -12.64 2.02
C HIS A 296 13.60 -12.80 3.54
N ASP A 297 12.86 -12.05 4.35
CA ASP A 297 13.00 -12.06 5.81
C ASP A 297 12.44 -13.35 6.44
N THR A 298 11.41 -13.99 5.86
CA THR A 298 11.00 -15.34 6.29
C THR A 298 12.13 -16.36 6.07
N GLN A 299 12.76 -16.37 4.89
CA GLN A 299 13.89 -17.27 4.62
C GLN A 299 15.13 -16.96 5.46
N LYS A 300 15.37 -15.69 5.78
CA LYS A 300 16.44 -15.23 6.67
C LYS A 300 16.22 -15.63 8.13
N VAL A 301 14.98 -15.59 8.62
CA VAL A 301 14.60 -16.14 9.92
C VAL A 301 14.88 -17.64 9.97
N ILE A 302 14.45 -18.40 8.95
CA ILE A 302 14.72 -19.84 8.84
C ILE A 302 16.23 -20.12 8.85
N LYS A 303 17.00 -19.46 7.96
CA LYS A 303 18.46 -19.67 7.88
C LYS A 303 19.19 -19.24 9.15
N ARG A 304 18.74 -18.19 9.86
CA ARG A 304 19.29 -17.80 11.18
C ARG A 304 18.94 -18.83 12.27
N ALA A 305 17.74 -19.41 12.24
CA ALA A 305 17.34 -20.45 13.19
C ALA A 305 18.13 -21.76 12.99
N GLU A 306 18.50 -22.10 11.76
CA GLU A 306 19.38 -23.23 11.41
C GLU A 306 20.85 -22.99 11.81
N ILE A 307 21.47 -21.90 11.36
CA ILE A 307 22.92 -21.69 11.44
C ILE A 307 23.38 -21.36 12.87
N MET A 308 22.55 -20.72 13.67
CA MET A 308 22.98 -20.22 14.98
C MET A 308 23.23 -21.37 15.97
N PRO A 309 24.45 -21.56 16.49
CA PRO A 309 24.78 -22.71 17.34
C PRO A 309 23.97 -22.73 18.64
N ILE A 310 23.79 -23.92 19.21
CA ILE A 310 23.07 -24.10 20.49
C ILE A 310 23.92 -23.54 21.66
N TYR A 311 25.23 -23.74 21.60
CA TYR A 311 26.21 -23.35 22.63
C TYR A 311 27.14 -22.22 22.14
N GLY A 312 26.55 -21.18 21.54
CA GLY A 312 27.26 -19.96 21.14
C GLY A 312 27.22 -18.85 22.20
N THR A 313 28.11 -17.88 22.08
CA THR A 313 28.11 -16.63 22.88
C THR A 313 26.94 -15.70 22.55
N GLU A 314 26.37 -15.80 21.34
CA GLU A 314 25.12 -15.14 20.94
C GLU A 314 24.04 -16.22 20.72
N ARG A 315 23.02 -16.24 21.59
CA ARG A 315 21.87 -17.14 21.42
C ARG A 315 20.79 -16.54 20.51
N TYR A 316 19.92 -17.40 20.00
CA TYR A 316 18.85 -17.00 19.08
C TYR A 316 17.82 -16.11 19.77
N ASP A 317 17.70 -14.87 19.29
CA ASP A 317 16.72 -13.88 19.74
C ASP A 317 15.49 -13.89 18.81
N PRO A 318 14.35 -14.46 19.24
CA PRO A 318 13.13 -14.51 18.42
C PRO A 318 12.47 -13.13 18.28
N ILE A 319 12.66 -12.22 19.24
CA ILE A 319 12.10 -10.87 19.21
C ILE A 319 12.85 -10.03 18.16
N ASN A 320 14.18 -10.09 18.12
CA ASN A 320 14.94 -9.41 17.08
C ASN A 320 14.69 -10.01 15.68
N SER A 321 14.46 -11.32 15.61
CA SER A 321 14.23 -12.03 14.34
C SER A 321 12.84 -11.75 13.75
N MET A 322 11.80 -11.56 14.56
CA MET A 322 10.45 -11.25 14.06
C MET A 322 10.27 -9.80 13.59
N LEU A 323 11.13 -8.86 14.00
CA LEU A 323 10.97 -7.42 13.74
C LEU A 323 10.83 -7.07 12.26
N SER A 324 11.53 -7.76 11.33
CA SER A 324 11.40 -7.48 9.89
C SER A 324 10.06 -7.99 9.35
N ILE A 325 9.73 -9.26 9.58
CA ILE A 325 8.44 -9.88 9.23
C ILE A 325 7.25 -9.03 9.75
N TYR A 326 7.36 -8.52 10.98
CA TYR A 326 6.40 -7.60 11.60
C TYR A 326 6.28 -6.26 10.86
N MET A 327 7.42 -5.63 10.52
CA MET A 327 7.43 -4.38 9.76
C MET A 327 6.86 -4.53 8.35
N ASP A 328 7.20 -5.60 7.65
CA ASP A 328 6.67 -5.89 6.31
C ASP A 328 5.16 -6.12 6.38
N THR A 329 4.70 -6.90 7.36
CA THR A 329 3.27 -7.15 7.62
C THR A 329 2.50 -5.85 7.86
N LEU A 330 3.03 -4.93 8.67
CA LEU A 330 2.38 -3.64 8.90
C LEU A 330 2.37 -2.76 7.66
N ASN A 331 3.46 -2.74 6.89
CA ASN A 331 3.52 -2.00 5.63
C ASN A 331 2.53 -2.54 4.59
N ILE A 332 2.41 -3.87 4.47
CA ILE A 332 1.38 -4.54 3.65
C ILE A 332 -0.01 -4.13 4.14
N PHE A 333 -0.28 -4.25 5.44
CA PHE A 333 -1.59 -3.92 6.04
C PHE A 333 -2.03 -2.48 5.74
N MET A 334 -1.16 -1.50 6.01
CA MET A 334 -1.47 -0.08 5.78
C MET A 334 -1.75 0.20 4.30
N ARG A 335 -1.01 -0.43 3.38
CA ARG A 335 -1.21 -0.28 1.92
C ARG A 335 -2.50 -0.95 1.45
N VAL A 336 -2.82 -2.15 1.94
CA VAL A 336 -4.09 -2.84 1.65
C VAL A 336 -5.28 -2.03 2.18
N ALA A 337 -5.24 -1.53 3.42
CA ALA A 337 -6.29 -0.69 3.99
C ALA A 337 -6.52 0.59 3.17
N THR A 338 -5.44 1.27 2.78
CA THR A 338 -5.47 2.49 1.96
C THR A 338 -6.02 2.21 0.55
N MET A 339 -5.65 1.09 -0.08
CA MET A 339 -6.17 0.65 -1.37
C MET A 339 -7.67 0.35 -1.32
N LEU A 340 -8.16 -0.29 -0.25
CA LEU A 340 -9.59 -0.55 -0.05
C LEU A 340 -10.39 0.73 0.19
N ALA A 341 -9.87 1.68 0.98
CA ALA A 341 -10.51 2.98 1.20
C ALA A 341 -10.67 3.75 -0.11
N THR A 342 -9.59 3.83 -0.90
CA THR A 342 -9.58 4.48 -2.21
C THR A 342 -10.52 3.79 -3.21
N GLY A 343 -10.61 2.45 -3.15
CA GLY A 343 -11.52 1.67 -3.98
C GLY A 343 -13.00 1.80 -3.60
N SER A 344 -13.31 2.05 -2.32
CA SER A 344 -14.70 2.14 -1.85
C SER A 344 -15.34 3.50 -2.15
N ASN A 345 -14.58 4.59 -2.09
CA ASN A 345 -15.09 5.94 -2.37
C ASN A 345 -15.38 6.21 -3.86
N ARG A 346 -14.91 5.37 -4.79
CA ARG A 346 -15.18 5.51 -6.24
C ARG A 346 -16.38 4.70 -6.75
N LYS A 347 -17.15 4.06 -5.85
CA LYS A 347 -18.40 3.34 -6.17
C LYS A 347 -19.66 4.09 -5.70
N LYS A 348 -19.50 5.35 -5.30
CA LYS A 348 -20.56 6.33 -5.03
C LYS A 348 -20.32 7.54 -5.92
#